data_AF-A0A8T9SH96-F1
#
_entry.id   AF-A0A8T9SH96-F1
#
_cell.length_a   1.000
_cell.length_b   1.000
_cell.length_c   1.000
_cell.angle_alpha   90.00
_cell.angle_beta   90.00
_cell.angle_gamma   90.00
#
_symmetry.space_group_name_H-M   'P 1'
#
loop_
_entity.id
_entity.type
_entity.pdbx_description
1 polymer ?
#
loop_
_entity_poly.entity_id
_entity_poly.type
_entity_poly.pdbx_seq_one_letter_code
_entity_poly.pdbx_strand_id
1 'polypeptide(L)'
;MPFLDMLLVMAVAISFIPILTGYCAQSRGRSFWLWFALGWLLPLASFFLLFALIAREELNPGRRLLGEARQILREAEEKAKALARE
;
A
#
# COMPACT_ATOMS: atom_id res chain seq x y z
N MET A 1 -23.79 -0.99 -25.94
CA MET A 1 -22.43 -0.44 -26.19
C MET A 1 -21.97 0.72 -25.27
N PRO A 2 -22.77 1.37 -24.39
CA PRO A 2 -22.29 2.55 -23.65
C PRO A 2 -21.23 2.24 -22.58
N PHE A 3 -21.19 1.01 -22.07
CA PHE A 3 -20.21 0.59 -21.07
C PHE A 3 -18.78 0.58 -21.63
N LEU A 4 -18.60 0.14 -22.87
CA LEU A 4 -17.28 0.10 -23.52
C LEU A 4 -16.76 1.53 -23.77
N ASP A 5 -17.65 2.42 -24.19
CA ASP A 5 -17.35 3.83 -24.40
C ASP A 5 -16.92 4.50 -23.08
N MET A 6 -17.64 4.23 -21.99
CA MET A 6 -17.30 4.73 -20.66
C MET A 6 -15.93 4.23 -20.18
N LEU A 7 -15.61 2.95 -20.38
CA LEU A 7 -14.30 2.38 -20.06
C LEU A 7 -13.19 3.05 -20.86
N LEU A 8 -13.42 3.30 -22.15
CA LEU A 8 -12.46 3.98 -23.02
C LEU A 8 -12.19 5.41 -22.56
N VAL A 9 -13.25 6.19 -22.26
CA VAL A 9 -13.11 7.56 -21.73
C VAL A 9 -12.31 7.55 -20.42
N MET A 10 -12.61 6.62 -19.52
CA MET A 10 -11.90 6.52 -18.25
C MET A 10 -10.43 6.13 -18.44
N ALA A 11 -10.14 5.18 -19.34
CA ALA A 11 -8.78 4.78 -19.66
C ALA A 11 -7.97 5.95 -20.26
N VAL A 12 -8.57 6.73 -21.15
CA VAL A 12 -7.94 7.93 -21.72
C VAL A 12 -7.68 8.99 -20.64
N ALA A 13 -8.67 9.25 -19.78
CA ALA A 13 -8.53 10.21 -18.69
C ALA A 13 -7.39 9.82 -17.73
N ILE A 14 -7.30 8.54 -17.34
CA ILE A 14 -6.23 8.02 -16.47
C ILE A 14 -4.87 8.09 -17.19
N SER A 15 -4.84 7.79 -18.49
CA SER A 15 -3.61 7.83 -19.30
C SER A 15 -3.02 9.23 -19.47
N PHE A 16 -3.80 10.29 -19.21
CA PHE A 16 -3.37 11.67 -19.41
C PHE A 16 -2.08 12.01 -18.66
N ILE A 17 -1.96 11.56 -17.40
CA ILE A 17 -0.78 11.81 -16.56
C ILE A 17 0.47 11.09 -17.13
N PRO A 18 0.43 9.77 -17.43
CA PRO A 18 1.53 9.09 -18.11
C PRO A 18 1.91 9.72 -19.46
N ILE A 19 0.92 10.14 -20.27
CA ILE A 19 1.14 10.77 -21.58
C ILE A 19 1.91 12.08 -21.42
N LEU A 20 1.46 12.97 -20.52
CA LEU A 20 2.15 14.23 -20.24
C LEU A 20 3.57 13.98 -19.70
N THR A 21 3.75 12.99 -18.85
CA THR A 21 5.06 12.61 -18.31
C THR A 21 6.01 12.17 -19.43
N GLY A 22 5.53 11.31 -20.34
CA GLY A 22 6.29 10.91 -21.53
C GLY A 22 6.64 12.09 -22.43
N TYR A 23 5.68 13.00 -22.68
CA TYR A 23 5.89 14.18 -23.52
C TYR A 23 6.94 15.14 -22.93
N CYS A 24 6.85 15.40 -21.62
CA CYS A 24 7.84 16.21 -20.89
C CYS A 24 9.24 15.57 -20.90
N ALA A 25 9.33 14.24 -20.90
CA ALA A 25 10.61 13.56 -21.01
C ALA A 25 11.19 13.65 -22.44
N GLN A 26 10.34 13.47 -23.45
CA GLN A 26 10.72 13.59 -24.85
C GLN A 26 11.23 14.99 -25.19
N SER A 27 10.58 16.04 -24.68
CA SER A 27 11.03 17.43 -24.88
C SER A 27 12.37 17.74 -24.23
N ARG A 28 12.83 16.90 -23.29
CA ARG A 28 14.15 16.99 -22.64
C ARG A 28 15.17 15.98 -23.19
N GLY A 29 14.91 15.37 -24.34
CA GLY A 29 15.82 14.43 -25.00
C GLY A 29 15.90 13.05 -24.36
N ARG A 30 14.91 12.68 -23.52
CA ARG A 30 14.78 11.32 -22.95
C ARG A 30 13.71 10.54 -23.74
N SER A 31 13.70 9.21 -23.61
CA SER A 31 12.76 8.36 -24.36
C SER A 31 11.33 8.45 -23.83
N PHE A 32 10.39 8.87 -24.68
CA PHE A 32 8.95 8.92 -24.37
C PHE A 32 8.44 7.62 -23.75
N TRP A 33 8.70 6.48 -24.39
CA TRP A 33 8.16 5.17 -24.01
C TRP A 33 8.59 4.70 -22.63
N LEU A 34 9.83 4.98 -22.25
CA LEU A 34 10.34 4.62 -20.92
C LEU A 34 9.56 5.39 -19.86
N TRP A 35 9.45 6.70 -20.01
CA TRP A 35 8.79 7.56 -19.03
C TRP A 35 7.27 7.41 -19.00
N PHE A 36 6.65 7.11 -20.15
CA PHE A 36 5.23 6.72 -20.23
C PHE A 36 4.97 5.42 -19.45
N ALA A 37 5.77 4.38 -19.69
CA ALA A 37 5.66 3.11 -18.95
C ALA A 37 5.93 3.31 -17.46
N LEU A 38 6.90 4.16 -17.11
CA LEU A 38 7.19 4.51 -15.72
C LEU A 38 5.99 5.18 -15.02
N GLY A 39 5.29 6.08 -15.73
CA GLY A 39 4.08 6.73 -15.23
C GLY A 39 2.93 5.75 -14.93
N TRP A 40 2.86 4.64 -15.64
CA TRP A 40 1.94 3.53 -15.35
C TRP A 40 2.44 2.60 -14.25
N LEU A 41 3.74 2.31 -14.25
CA LEU A 41 4.33 1.31 -13.37
C LEU A 41 4.47 1.80 -11.93
N LEU A 42 4.81 3.07 -11.71
CA LEU A 42 5.02 3.65 -10.39
C LEU A 42 3.80 3.53 -9.46
N PRO A 43 2.57 3.89 -9.87
CA PRO A 43 1.38 3.73 -9.04
C PRO A 43 1.13 2.26 -8.68
N LEU A 44 1.30 1.34 -9.64
CA LEU A 44 1.13 -0.09 -9.42
C LEU A 44 2.16 -0.62 -8.43
N ALA A 45 3.44 -0.31 -8.65
CA ALA A 45 4.52 -0.71 -7.75
C ALA A 45 4.31 -0.17 -6.32
N SER A 46 3.83 1.06 -6.18
CA SER A 46 3.53 1.68 -4.89
C SER A 46 2.39 0.95 -4.16
N PHE A 47 1.34 0.59 -4.90
CA PHE A 47 0.24 -0.20 -4.36
C PHE A 47 0.69 -1.59 -3.91
N PHE A 48 1.45 -2.31 -4.75
CA PHE A 48 1.98 -3.62 -4.39
C PHE A 48 2.93 -3.56 -3.19
N LEU A 49 3.73 -2.51 -3.07
CA LEU A 49 4.61 -2.32 -1.93
C LEU A 49 3.81 -2.12 -0.63
N LEU A 50 2.77 -1.28 -0.66
CA LEU A 50 1.87 -1.09 0.48
C LEU A 50 1.13 -2.39 0.83
N PHE A 51 0.61 -3.08 -0.17
CA PHE A 51 -0.05 -4.37 0.02
C PHE A 51 0.90 -5.39 0.66
N ALA A 52 2.13 -5.48 0.16
CA ALA A 52 3.15 -6.35 0.73
C ALA A 52 3.49 -5.96 2.18
N LEU A 53 3.56 -4.66 2.49
CA LEU A 53 3.81 -4.18 3.85
C LEU A 53 2.67 -4.59 4.79
N ILE A 54 1.42 -4.38 4.38
CA ILE A 54 0.23 -4.77 5.14
C ILE A 54 0.17 -6.30 5.31
N ALA A 55 0.39 -7.05 4.22
CA ALA A 55 0.44 -8.50 4.27
C ALA A 55 1.55 -8.98 5.20
N ARG A 56 2.71 -8.33 5.21
CA ARG A 56 3.78 -8.63 6.17
C ARG A 56 3.39 -8.30 7.61
N GLU A 57 2.66 -7.22 7.87
CA GLU A 57 2.17 -6.91 9.22
C GLU A 57 1.15 -7.92 9.72
N GLU A 58 0.19 -8.29 8.88
CA GLU A 58 -0.88 -9.25 9.21
C GLU A 58 -0.35 -10.70 9.30
N LEU A 59 0.57 -11.09 8.42
CA LEU A 59 1.18 -12.42 8.42
C LEU A 59 2.30 -12.55 9.47
N ASN A 60 2.65 -11.50 10.21
CA ASN A 60 3.62 -11.61 11.29
C ASN A 60 2.92 -12.15 12.55
N PRO A 61 3.09 -13.44 12.93
CA PRO A 61 2.49 -13.99 14.15
C PRO A 61 2.91 -13.23 15.41
N GLY A 62 4.00 -12.45 15.32
CA GLY A 62 4.51 -11.59 16.39
C GLY A 62 3.49 -10.60 16.95
N ARG A 63 2.56 -10.04 16.17
CA ARG A 63 1.52 -9.14 16.73
C ARG A 63 0.51 -9.89 17.59
N ARG A 64 0.14 -11.11 17.19
CA ARG A 64 -0.76 -11.97 17.96
C ARG A 64 -0.10 -12.41 19.26
N LEU A 65 1.15 -12.85 19.18
CA LEU A 65 1.97 -13.25 20.32
C LEU A 65 2.24 -12.08 21.29
N LEU A 66 2.50 -10.88 20.77
CA LEU A 66 2.64 -9.67 21.60
C LEU A 66 1.33 -9.30 22.29
N GLY A 67 0.19 -9.46 21.63
CA GLY A 67 -1.13 -9.26 22.22
C GLY A 67 -1.40 -10.22 23.38
N GLU A 68 -1.17 -11.52 23.15
CA GLU A 68 -1.30 -12.58 24.16
C GLU A 68 -0.34 -12.32 25.34
N ALA A 69 0.94 -12.00 25.07
CA ALA A 69 1.92 -11.68 26.12
C ALA A 69 1.51 -10.47 26.98
N ARG A 70 0.92 -9.43 26.36
CA ARG A 70 0.43 -8.24 27.08
C ARG A 70 -0.75 -8.57 28.00
N GLN A 71 -1.64 -9.46 27.58
CA GLN A 71 -2.74 -9.93 28.42
C GLN A 71 -2.22 -10.70 29.63
N ILE A 72 -1.31 -11.65 29.40
CA ILE A 72 -0.70 -12.45 30.48
C ILE A 72 -0.01 -11.54 31.52
N LEU A 73 0.77 -10.55 31.07
CA LEU A 73 1.42 -9.57 31.94
C LEU A 73 0.42 -8.76 32.78
N ARG A 74 -0.70 -8.34 32.17
CA ARG A 74 -1.73 -7.55 32.85
C ARG A 74 -2.45 -8.36 33.92
N GLU A 75 -2.79 -9.62 33.63
CA GLU A 75 -3.37 -10.52 34.62
C GLU A 75 -2.41 -10.81 35.78
N ALA A 76 -1.11 -10.95 35.49
CA ALA A 76 -0.09 -11.13 36.52
C ALA A 76 0.04 -9.89 37.42
N GLU A 77 0.04 -8.69 36.85
CA GLU A 77 0.04 -7.44 37.62
C GLU A 77 -1.21 -7.29 38.51
N GLU A 78 -2.39 -7.63 38.01
CA GLU A 78 -3.63 -7.56 38.78
C GLU A 78 -3.64 -8.56 39.94
N LYS A 79 -3.19 -9.80 39.71
CA LYS A 79 -3.02 -10.81 40.76
C LYS A 79 -1.99 -10.36 41.80
N ALA A 80 -0.86 -9.81 41.38
CA ALA A 80 0.15 -9.29 42.29
C ALA A 80 -0.38 -8.12 43.13
N LYS A 81 -1.18 -7.21 42.54
CA LYS A 81 -1.84 -6.12 43.26
C LYS A 81 -2.91 -6.62 44.22
N ALA A 82 -3.63 -7.69 43.89
CA ALA A 82 -4.60 -8.31 44.79
C ALA A 82 -3.92 -8.93 46.02
N LEU A 83 -2.85 -9.71 45.79
CA LEU A 83 -2.03 -10.31 46.86
C LEU A 83 -1.34 -9.28 47.75
N ALA A 84 -0.95 -8.12 47.22
CA ALA A 84 -0.33 -7.05 48.00
C ALA A 84 -1.33 -6.20 48.81
N ARG A 85 -2.64 -6.42 48.62
CA ARG A 85 -3.72 -5.73 49.34
C ARG A 85 -4.35 -6.58 50.45
N GLU A 86 -4.12 -7.90 50.42
CA GLU A 86 -4.38 -8.82 51.55
C GLU A 86 -3.25 -8.75 52.58
#